data_AF-C6AD82-F1
#
_entry.id   AF-C6AD82-F1
#
_cell.length_a   1.000
_cell.length_b   1.000
_cell.length_c   1.000
_cell.angle_alpha   90.00
_cell.angle_beta   90.00
_cell.angle_gamma   90.00
#
_symmetry.space_group_name_H-M   'P 1'
#
loop_
_entity.id
_entity.type
_entity.pdbx_description
1 polymer ?
#
loop_
_entity_poly.entity_id
_entity_poly.type
_entity_poly.pdbx_seq_one_letter_code
_entity_poly.pdbx_strand_id
1 'polypeptide(L)'
;MMTQEFTQTLFAWMGGKHYLRKKIIPILNSIDHETYVEPFLGSGVIFLNKRPAKYSVINDLNGEITNLFQCVQNDFDDLAKRLEWFVCSRQLFFELAAIEPESLSKVERAARFLFLQRCVMYGQKDYVSFRFGRKRTAEFNPDKLLSRMRRVRQKLLDTTILNLSWEQVVELFDAPDSLFYLDPPYLVKKKCYSSGNFVEDDFVNMAKVLKGIQGKFVLSLNDCDAVREIFRDFDFLAGNGPVQWALAGIMVLAAVTGIVIVAKRFREQRL
;
A
#
# COMPACT_ATOMS: atom_id res chain seq x y z
N MET A 1 4.45 -25.20 9.88
CA MET A 1 4.35 -23.76 9.58
C MET A 1 2.88 -23.39 9.52
N MET A 2 2.38 -22.52 10.40
CA MET A 2 1.01 -22.01 10.28
C MET A 2 0.92 -21.15 9.02
N THR A 3 0.08 -21.55 8.07
CA THR A 3 -0.29 -20.72 6.91
C THR A 3 -1.14 -19.56 7.42
N GLN A 4 -0.61 -18.34 7.36
CA GLN A 4 -1.36 -17.13 7.71
C GLN A 4 -2.59 -17.01 6.81
N GLU A 5 -3.79 -16.95 7.43
CA GLU A 5 -5.03 -16.71 6.70
C GLU A 5 -4.96 -15.32 6.03
N PHE A 6 -5.43 -15.25 4.78
CA PHE A 6 -5.41 -14.01 4.01
C PHE A 6 -6.37 -12.97 4.63
N THR A 7 -5.84 -11.81 4.99
CA THR A 7 -6.61 -10.66 5.47
C THR A 7 -7.00 -9.77 4.28
N GLN A 8 -8.30 -9.66 4.04
CA GLN A 8 -8.85 -8.75 3.03
C GLN A 8 -8.66 -7.29 3.44
N THR A 9 -8.38 -6.42 2.46
CA THR A 9 -8.26 -4.97 2.69
C THR A 9 -9.64 -4.34 2.94
N LEU A 10 -9.67 -3.19 3.64
CA LEU A 10 -10.92 -2.48 3.94
C LEU A 10 -11.50 -1.79 2.69
N PHE A 11 -10.62 -1.29 1.83
CA PHE A 11 -10.94 -0.61 0.60
C PHE A 11 -10.03 -1.05 -0.56
N ALA A 12 -10.44 -0.73 -1.78
CA ALA A 12 -9.62 -0.87 -2.97
C ALA A 12 -8.87 0.43 -3.19
N TRP A 13 -7.59 0.34 -3.57
CA TRP A 13 -6.76 1.50 -3.86
C TRP A 13 -6.11 1.34 -5.22
N MET A 14 -6.01 2.44 -5.98
CA MET A 14 -5.28 2.44 -7.23
C MET A 14 -3.82 2.05 -6.99
N GLY A 15 -3.29 1.15 -7.82
CA GLY A 15 -1.93 0.61 -7.64
C GLY A 15 -1.81 -0.54 -6.64
N GLY A 16 -2.90 -0.92 -5.95
CA GLY A 16 -2.90 -1.97 -4.94
C GLY A 16 -2.31 -3.30 -5.42
N LYS A 17 -1.37 -3.85 -4.65
CA LYS A 17 -0.57 -5.03 -5.01
C LYS A 17 -1.29 -6.36 -4.78
N HIS A 18 -2.63 -6.38 -4.84
CA HIS A 18 -3.40 -7.59 -4.57
C HIS A 18 -2.92 -8.77 -5.41
N TYR A 19 -2.81 -8.64 -6.73
CA TYR A 19 -2.34 -9.75 -7.57
C TYR A 19 -0.85 -10.06 -7.41
N LEU A 20 -0.01 -9.03 -7.16
CA LEU A 20 1.44 -9.19 -7.03
C LEU A 20 1.87 -9.71 -5.66
N ARG A 21 1.00 -9.65 -4.65
CA ARG A 21 1.29 -10.13 -3.28
C ARG A 21 1.83 -11.55 -3.24
N LYS A 22 1.36 -12.41 -4.16
CA LYS A 22 1.77 -13.82 -4.26
C LYS A 22 3.26 -13.97 -4.64
N LYS A 23 3.87 -12.95 -5.23
CA LYS A 23 5.30 -12.87 -5.55
C LYS A 23 6.07 -12.08 -4.49
N ILE A 24 5.52 -10.95 -4.06
CA ILE A 24 6.18 -10.02 -3.13
C ILE A 24 6.29 -10.60 -1.72
N ILE A 25 5.22 -11.18 -1.18
CA ILE A 25 5.20 -11.68 0.21
C ILE A 25 6.24 -12.80 0.43
N PRO A 26 6.39 -13.80 -0.45
CA PRO A 26 7.46 -14.79 -0.28
C PRO A 26 8.87 -14.18 -0.22
N ILE A 27 9.14 -13.15 -1.03
CA ILE A 27 10.42 -12.43 -1.03
C ILE A 27 10.62 -11.74 0.32
N LEU A 28 9.65 -10.94 0.76
CA LEU A 28 9.72 -10.25 2.05
C LEU A 28 9.90 -11.22 3.22
N ASN A 29 9.18 -12.34 3.20
CA ASN A 29 9.26 -13.36 4.24
C ASN A 29 10.60 -14.15 4.25
N SER A 30 11.36 -14.11 3.15
CA SER A 30 12.67 -14.75 3.04
C SER A 30 13.82 -13.89 3.54
N ILE A 31 13.58 -12.59 3.73
CA ILE A 31 14.57 -11.64 4.21
C ILE A 31 14.47 -11.57 5.72
N ASP A 32 15.57 -11.83 6.43
CA ASP A 32 15.60 -11.72 7.89
C ASP A 32 15.59 -10.25 8.34
N HIS A 33 14.76 -9.92 9.33
CA HIS A 33 14.59 -8.56 9.87
C HIS A 33 13.83 -8.60 11.21
N GLU A 34 14.08 -7.61 12.07
CA GLU A 34 13.25 -7.37 13.26
C GLU A 34 12.17 -6.32 13.01
N THR A 35 12.54 -5.26 12.29
CA THR A 35 11.68 -4.10 12.02
C THR A 35 11.21 -4.13 10.57
N TYR A 36 9.90 -4.08 10.35
CA TYR A 36 9.31 -3.92 9.02
C TYR A 36 8.72 -2.53 8.86
N VAL A 37 9.03 -1.88 7.73
CA VAL A 37 8.57 -0.54 7.42
C VAL A 37 7.93 -0.50 6.03
N GLU A 38 6.71 0.02 5.92
CA GLU A 38 6.00 0.22 4.65
C GLU A 38 5.69 1.72 4.45
N PRO A 39 6.61 2.49 3.82
CA PRO A 39 6.45 3.95 3.67
C PRO A 39 5.28 4.39 2.79
N PHE A 40 4.82 3.50 1.89
CA PHE A 40 3.74 3.71 0.93
C PHE A 40 2.65 2.64 1.11
N LEU A 41 1.87 2.74 2.18
CA LEU A 41 0.92 1.71 2.58
C LEU A 41 -0.19 1.45 1.55
N GLY A 42 -0.81 2.51 1.02
CA GLY A 42 -2.01 2.41 0.22
C GLY A 42 -3.12 1.63 0.94
N SER A 43 -3.55 0.50 0.36
CA SER A 43 -4.58 -0.36 0.98
C SER A 43 -4.03 -1.28 2.09
N GLY A 44 -2.72 -1.32 2.32
CA GLY A 44 -2.04 -2.18 3.29
C GLY A 44 -2.01 -3.66 2.94
N VAL A 45 -2.19 -4.02 1.65
CA VAL A 45 -2.35 -5.44 1.26
C VAL A 45 -1.11 -6.27 1.55
N ILE A 46 0.09 -5.68 1.50
CA ILE A 46 1.34 -6.37 1.80
C ILE A 46 1.51 -6.51 3.31
N PHE A 47 1.53 -5.40 4.04
CA PHE A 47 1.56 -5.38 5.51
C PHE A 47 0.60 -6.39 6.16
N LEU A 48 -0.69 -6.39 5.76
CA LEU A 48 -1.73 -7.23 6.35
C LEU A 48 -1.52 -8.75 6.15
N ASN A 49 -0.70 -9.12 5.15
CA ASN A 49 -0.58 -10.50 4.67
C ASN A 49 0.84 -11.06 4.68
N LYS A 50 1.87 -10.23 4.87
CA LYS A 50 3.22 -10.71 5.15
C LYS A 50 3.28 -11.34 6.55
N ARG A 51 4.34 -12.12 6.79
CA ARG A 51 4.63 -12.67 8.12
C ARG A 51 4.77 -11.50 9.12
N PRO A 52 4.21 -11.60 10.33
CA PRO A 52 4.42 -10.59 11.36
C PRO A 52 5.92 -10.40 11.64
N ALA A 53 6.35 -9.14 11.76
CA ALA A 53 7.68 -8.77 12.21
C ALA A 53 7.59 -8.41 13.71
N LYS A 54 8.73 -8.33 14.40
CA LYS A 54 8.77 -7.98 15.83
C LYS A 54 8.31 -6.54 16.05
N TYR A 55 8.73 -5.64 15.16
CA TYR A 55 8.26 -4.26 15.10
C TYR A 55 7.71 -3.99 13.71
N SER A 56 6.57 -3.30 13.62
CA SER A 56 5.97 -2.91 12.35
C SER A 56 5.61 -1.43 12.33
N VAL A 57 5.99 -0.78 11.25
CA VAL A 57 5.74 0.63 10.98
C VAL A 57 5.06 0.76 9.63
N ILE A 58 3.93 1.45 9.58
CA ILE A 58 3.22 1.76 8.35
C ILE A 58 3.08 3.26 8.19
N ASN A 59 3.17 3.74 6.95
CA ASN A 59 3.03 5.14 6.61
C ASN A 59 2.30 5.30 5.28
N ASP A 60 1.58 6.40 5.12
CA ASP A 60 1.18 6.90 3.82
C ASP A 60 1.19 8.43 3.88
N LEU A 61 1.52 9.09 2.77
CA LEU A 61 1.45 10.54 2.68
C LEU A 61 -0.01 11.02 2.71
N ASN A 62 -0.96 10.19 2.25
CA ASN A 62 -2.37 10.51 2.28
C ASN A 62 -2.94 10.41 3.72
N GLY A 63 -3.25 11.58 4.29
CA GLY A 63 -3.81 11.71 5.63
C GLY A 63 -5.16 11.02 5.84
N GLU A 64 -5.99 10.81 4.80
CA GLU A 64 -7.24 10.05 4.93
C GLU A 64 -6.97 8.55 5.15
N ILE A 65 -5.94 7.99 4.52
CA ILE A 65 -5.52 6.59 4.71
C ILE A 65 -5.05 6.40 6.15
N THR A 66 -4.09 7.21 6.58
CA THR A 66 -3.47 7.07 7.91
C THR A 66 -4.51 7.32 9.01
N ASN A 67 -5.37 8.33 8.85
CA ASN A 67 -6.50 8.58 9.74
C ASN A 67 -7.47 7.38 9.83
N LEU A 68 -7.79 6.72 8.71
CA LEU A 68 -8.63 5.52 8.72
C LEU A 68 -7.97 4.40 9.53
N PHE A 69 -6.70 4.07 9.25
CA PHE A 69 -6.01 2.99 9.98
C PHE A 69 -5.84 3.33 11.47
N GLN A 70 -5.60 4.59 11.83
CA GLN A 70 -5.58 5.05 13.22
C GLN A 70 -6.94 4.88 13.90
N CYS A 71 -8.05 5.24 13.25
CA CYS A 71 -9.39 5.04 13.80
C CYS A 71 -9.72 3.54 13.95
N VAL A 72 -9.29 2.69 13.01
CA VAL A 72 -9.45 1.23 13.14
C VAL A 72 -8.68 0.67 14.33
N GLN A 73 -7.51 1.23 14.64
CA GLN A 73 -6.68 0.84 15.79
C GLN A 73 -7.30 1.33 17.12
N ASN A 74 -7.59 2.62 17.21
CA ASN A 74 -7.81 3.34 18.47
C ASN A 74 -9.26 3.79 18.73
N ASP A 75 -10.07 3.98 17.68
CA ASP A 75 -11.44 4.50 17.75
C ASP A 75 -12.45 3.52 17.12
N PHE A 76 -12.18 2.22 17.30
CA PHE A 76 -12.85 1.15 16.56
C PHE A 76 -14.37 1.15 16.75
N ASP A 77 -14.84 1.30 17.99
CA ASP A 77 -16.26 1.21 18.32
C ASP A 77 -17.05 2.40 17.77
N ASP A 78 -16.49 3.62 17.84
CA ASP A 78 -17.11 4.82 17.28
C ASP A 78 -17.18 4.75 15.75
N LEU A 79 -16.10 4.27 15.11
CA LEU A 79 -16.08 4.05 13.66
C LEU A 79 -17.10 2.97 13.25
N ALA A 80 -17.15 1.85 13.98
CA ALA A 80 -18.09 0.76 13.73
C ALA A 80 -19.54 1.24 13.83
N LYS A 81 -19.88 1.95 14.92
CA LYS A 81 -21.20 2.52 15.15
C LYS A 81 -21.61 3.48 14.04
N ARG A 82 -20.70 4.32 13.54
CA ARG A 82 -21.01 5.24 12.44
C ARG A 82 -21.27 4.51 11.13
N LEU A 83 -20.47 3.49 10.81
CA LEU A 83 -20.59 2.71 9.56
C LEU A 83 -21.83 1.81 9.53
N GLU A 84 -22.36 1.41 10.69
CA GLU A 84 -23.58 0.59 10.80
C GLU A 84 -24.80 1.24 10.12
N TRP A 85 -24.89 2.58 10.20
CA TRP A 85 -26.01 3.34 9.65
C TRP A 85 -25.82 3.77 8.19
N PHE A 86 -24.66 3.48 7.60
CA PHE A 86 -24.41 3.82 6.21
C PHE A 86 -25.09 2.82 5.28
N VAL A 87 -26.03 3.34 4.50
CA VAL A 87 -26.73 2.58 3.46
C VAL A 87 -26.02 2.80 2.14
N CYS A 88 -25.91 1.76 1.33
CA CYS A 88 -25.37 1.84 -0.03
C CYS A 88 -26.31 2.71 -0.91
N SER A 89 -26.11 4.03 -0.88
CA SER A 89 -26.94 5.03 -1.53
C SER A 89 -26.07 5.94 -2.40
N ARG A 90 -26.47 6.09 -3.68
CA ARG A 90 -25.82 7.01 -4.61
C ARG A 90 -25.96 8.47 -4.15
N GLN A 91 -27.10 8.83 -3.57
CA GLN A 91 -27.32 10.17 -3.03
C GLN A 91 -26.38 10.44 -1.86
N LEU A 92 -26.35 9.53 -0.87
CA LEU A 92 -25.43 9.63 0.28
C LEU A 92 -23.98 9.72 -0.17
N PHE A 93 -23.59 8.99 -1.21
CA PHE A 93 -22.24 9.05 -1.77
C PHE A 93 -21.87 10.45 -2.24
N PHE A 94 -22.73 11.12 -3.03
CA PHE A 94 -22.43 12.47 -3.52
C PHE A 94 -22.54 13.53 -2.41
N GLU A 95 -23.46 13.35 -1.46
CA GLU A 95 -23.54 14.21 -0.27
C GLU A 95 -22.25 14.13 0.55
N LEU A 96 -21.78 12.92 0.87
CA LEU A 96 -20.53 12.73 1.59
C LEU A 96 -19.31 13.20 0.78
N ALA A 97 -19.28 12.99 -0.54
CA ALA A 97 -18.19 13.43 -1.41
C ALA A 97 -18.06 14.96 -1.44
N ALA A 98 -19.16 15.69 -1.32
CA ALA A 98 -19.20 17.16 -1.31
C ALA A 98 -18.75 17.78 0.03
N ILE A 99 -18.62 16.99 1.10
CA ILE A 99 -18.14 17.48 2.40
C ILE A 99 -16.62 17.65 2.36
N GLU A 100 -16.14 18.81 2.84
CA GLU A 100 -14.73 19.09 3.07
C GLU A 100 -14.19 18.16 4.17
N PRO A 101 -13.16 17.32 3.92
CA PRO A 101 -12.66 16.37 4.90
C PRO A 101 -12.23 17.02 6.22
N GLU A 102 -11.66 18.21 6.16
CA GLU A 102 -11.11 18.98 7.27
C GLU A 102 -12.19 19.54 8.20
N SER A 103 -13.44 19.62 7.74
CA SER A 103 -14.57 20.04 8.59
C SER A 103 -15.13 18.92 9.47
N LEU A 104 -14.62 17.70 9.33
CA LEU A 104 -15.11 16.50 10.02
C LEU A 104 -14.19 16.11 11.18
N SER A 105 -14.77 15.47 12.21
CA SER A 105 -13.96 14.78 13.21
C SER A 105 -13.18 13.61 12.58
N LYS A 106 -12.10 13.16 13.25
CA LYS A 106 -11.28 12.03 12.76
C LYS A 106 -12.10 10.78 12.38
N VAL A 107 -13.09 10.43 13.20
CA VAL A 107 -13.95 9.25 13.01
C VAL A 107 -14.90 9.45 11.84
N GLU A 108 -15.49 10.65 11.73
CA GLU A 108 -16.39 10.98 10.62
C GLU A 108 -15.65 11.00 9.29
N ARG A 109 -14.45 11.58 9.27
CA ARG A 109 -13.55 11.58 8.11
C ARG A 109 -13.17 10.16 7.71
N ALA A 110 -12.83 9.29 8.66
CA ALA A 110 -12.53 7.88 8.40
C ALA A 110 -13.75 7.12 7.84
N ALA A 111 -14.93 7.32 8.44
CA ALA A 111 -16.17 6.69 7.98
C ALA A 111 -16.54 7.14 6.56
N ARG A 112 -16.49 8.46 6.30
CA ARG A 112 -16.66 9.07 4.97
C ARG A 112 -15.70 8.44 3.96
N PHE A 113 -14.39 8.51 4.23
CA PHE A 113 -13.37 8.00 3.33
C PHE A 113 -13.60 6.53 2.98
N LEU A 114 -13.83 5.68 3.99
CA LEU A 114 -14.06 4.25 3.78
C LEU A 114 -15.33 3.98 2.96
N PHE A 115 -16.42 4.69 3.23
CA PHE A 115 -17.66 4.57 2.46
C PHE A 115 -17.46 4.95 0.99
N LEU A 116 -16.84 6.10 0.75
CA LEU A 116 -16.56 6.59 -0.59
C LEU A 116 -15.67 5.62 -1.36
N GLN A 117 -14.57 5.14 -0.76
CA GLN A 117 -13.67 4.19 -1.40
C GLN A 117 -14.30 2.82 -1.71
N ARG A 118 -15.28 2.38 -0.91
CA ARG A 118 -16.02 1.15 -1.18
C ARG A 118 -17.08 1.32 -2.27
N CYS A 119 -17.63 2.52 -2.41
CA CYS A 119 -18.68 2.84 -3.38
C CYS A 119 -18.15 3.35 -4.72
N VAL A 120 -16.94 3.91 -4.78
CA VAL A 120 -16.37 4.47 -6.01
C VAL A 120 -15.95 3.38 -7.01
N MET A 121 -16.02 3.69 -8.31
CA MET A 121 -15.46 2.79 -9.33
C MET A 121 -13.92 2.87 -9.30
N TYR A 122 -13.29 1.71 -9.36
CA TYR A 122 -11.82 1.56 -9.47
C TYR A 122 -10.95 2.26 -8.41
N GLY A 123 -11.52 2.74 -7.29
CA GLY A 123 -10.76 3.46 -6.25
C GLY A 123 -10.34 4.86 -6.68
N GLN A 124 -11.11 5.52 -7.56
CA GLN A 124 -10.84 6.90 -7.98
C GLN A 124 -10.90 7.87 -6.81
N LYS A 125 -9.96 8.82 -6.74
CA LYS A 125 -9.83 9.75 -5.62
C LYS A 125 -10.79 10.93 -5.69
N ASP A 126 -11.21 11.32 -6.89
CA ASP A 126 -12.06 12.51 -7.08
C ASP A 126 -13.55 12.23 -6.83
N TYR A 127 -13.90 10.99 -6.46
CA TYR A 127 -15.27 10.55 -6.14
C TYR A 127 -16.32 10.94 -7.21
N VAL A 128 -15.90 11.07 -8.47
CA VAL A 128 -16.78 11.44 -9.60
C VAL A 128 -17.66 10.28 -10.11
N SER A 129 -17.42 9.05 -9.62
CA SER A 129 -18.11 7.85 -10.10
C SER A 129 -18.66 7.02 -8.95
N PHE A 130 -19.91 6.57 -9.08
CA PHE A 130 -20.54 5.62 -8.16
C PHE A 130 -20.65 4.25 -8.84
N ARG A 131 -20.22 3.19 -8.15
CA ARG A 131 -20.23 1.82 -8.67
C ARG A 131 -21.68 1.30 -8.79
N PHE A 132 -22.23 1.41 -9.99
CA PHE A 132 -23.58 0.94 -10.29
C PHE A 132 -23.65 0.39 -11.72
N GLY A 133 -24.47 -0.64 -11.93
CA GLY A 133 -24.76 -1.18 -13.25
C GLY A 133 -25.80 -2.31 -13.19
N ARG A 134 -26.40 -2.64 -14.35
CA ARG A 134 -27.46 -3.66 -14.46
C ARG A 134 -27.12 -5.03 -13.86
N LYS A 135 -25.83 -5.37 -13.77
CA LYS A 135 -25.30 -6.62 -13.19
C LYS A 135 -24.24 -6.38 -12.11
N ARG A 136 -24.15 -5.17 -11.55
CA ARG A 136 -23.17 -4.78 -10.53
C ARG A 136 -23.75 -3.75 -9.57
N THR A 137 -23.87 -4.12 -8.31
CA THR A 137 -24.22 -3.19 -7.22
C THR A 137 -22.95 -2.71 -6.51
N ALA A 138 -23.00 -1.52 -5.91
CA ALA A 138 -21.97 -1.08 -4.97
C ALA A 138 -22.00 -1.99 -3.74
N GLU A 139 -20.83 -2.47 -3.31
CA GLU A 139 -20.69 -3.40 -2.20
C GLU A 139 -20.38 -2.67 -0.90
N PHE A 140 -21.43 -2.16 -0.25
CA PHE A 140 -21.37 -1.68 1.13
C PHE A 140 -22.33 -2.50 1.99
N ASN A 141 -21.79 -3.56 2.60
CA ASN A 141 -22.48 -4.36 3.62
C ASN A 141 -21.76 -4.10 4.96
N PRO A 142 -22.40 -3.40 5.92
CA PRO A 142 -21.79 -3.03 7.19
C PRO A 142 -21.27 -4.24 7.99
N ASP A 143 -22.01 -5.34 8.07
CA ASP A 143 -21.61 -6.53 8.84
C ASP A 143 -20.33 -7.18 8.29
N LYS A 144 -20.27 -7.36 6.96
CA LYS A 144 -19.08 -7.88 6.27
C LYS A 144 -17.90 -6.93 6.45
N LEU A 145 -18.14 -5.62 6.40
CA LEU A 145 -17.10 -4.61 6.62
C LEU A 145 -16.58 -4.66 8.06
N LEU A 146 -17.46 -4.74 9.05
CA LEU A 146 -17.11 -4.80 10.46
C LEU A 146 -16.28 -6.05 10.79
N SER A 147 -16.66 -7.21 10.25
CA SER A 147 -15.85 -8.43 10.42
C SER A 147 -14.44 -8.30 9.82
N ARG A 148 -14.30 -7.66 8.66
CA ARG A 148 -12.98 -7.35 8.05
C ARG A 148 -12.20 -6.36 8.90
N MET A 149 -12.87 -5.32 9.40
CA MET A 149 -12.27 -4.29 10.25
C MET A 149 -11.70 -4.88 11.53
N ARG A 150 -12.38 -5.84 12.16
CA ARG A 150 -11.83 -6.58 13.31
C ARG A 150 -10.54 -7.32 12.98
N ARG A 151 -10.48 -8.02 11.84
CA ARG A 151 -9.28 -8.74 11.39
C ARG A 151 -8.12 -7.79 11.11
N VAL A 152 -8.40 -6.64 10.49
CA VAL A 152 -7.41 -5.59 10.24
C VAL A 152 -6.92 -4.99 11.56
N ARG A 153 -7.81 -4.66 12.49
CA ARG A 153 -7.45 -4.14 13.82
C ARG A 153 -6.47 -5.05 14.55
N GLN A 154 -6.69 -6.37 14.51
CA GLN A 154 -5.77 -7.34 15.14
C GLN A 154 -4.34 -7.28 14.58
N LYS A 155 -4.17 -6.88 13.30
CA LYS A 155 -2.84 -6.67 12.71
C LYS A 155 -2.22 -5.34 13.12
N LEU A 156 -3.03 -4.37 13.55
CA LEU A 156 -2.57 -3.02 13.87
C LEU A 156 -2.22 -2.81 15.35
N LEU A 157 -2.67 -3.66 16.27
CA LEU A 157 -2.52 -3.41 17.72
C LEU A 157 -1.08 -3.09 18.14
N ASP A 158 -0.09 -3.73 17.50
CA ASP A 158 1.34 -3.53 17.78
C ASP A 158 2.07 -2.80 16.63
N THR A 159 1.36 -1.93 15.91
CA THR A 159 1.90 -1.23 14.72
C THR A 159 1.94 0.28 14.93
N THR A 160 3.09 0.87 14.63
CA THR A 160 3.25 2.33 14.57
C THR A 160 2.68 2.86 13.25
N ILE A 161 1.78 3.84 13.32
CA ILE A 161 1.15 4.45 12.14
C ILE A 161 1.63 5.90 12.01
N LEU A 162 2.27 6.22 10.89
CA LEU A 162 2.83 7.54 10.60
C LEU A 162 2.11 8.20 9.43
N ASN A 163 2.24 9.52 9.33
CA ASN A 163 1.82 10.33 8.19
C ASN A 163 2.92 11.35 7.86
N LEU A 164 4.00 10.85 7.28
CA LEU A 164 5.22 11.58 6.95
C LEU A 164 5.61 11.35 5.48
N SER A 165 6.55 12.16 4.98
CA SER A 165 7.23 11.88 3.72
C SER A 165 7.99 10.56 3.80
N TRP A 166 8.19 9.88 2.66
CA TRP A 166 8.86 8.57 2.67
C TRP A 166 10.34 8.72 3.07
N GLU A 167 10.96 9.86 2.76
CA GLU A 167 12.33 10.22 3.13
C GLU A 167 12.49 10.23 4.64
N GLN A 168 11.60 10.94 5.34
CA GLN A 168 11.61 11.01 6.81
C GLN A 168 11.39 9.63 7.44
N VAL A 169 10.52 8.81 6.85
CA VAL A 169 10.30 7.44 7.35
C VAL A 169 11.55 6.58 7.17
N VAL A 170 12.23 6.68 6.02
CA VAL A 170 13.50 5.96 5.82
C VAL A 170 14.54 6.46 6.81
N GLU A 171 14.72 7.77 6.97
CA GLU A 171 15.66 8.37 7.92
C GLU A 171 15.44 7.89 9.37
N LEU A 172 14.19 7.86 9.83
CA LEU A 172 13.85 7.50 11.21
C LEU A 172 14.07 6.01 11.53
N PHE A 173 13.99 5.13 10.54
CA PHE A 173 14.00 3.69 10.74
C PHE A 173 15.15 2.99 10.02
N ASP A 174 16.09 3.71 9.41
CA ASP A 174 17.23 3.10 8.72
C ASP A 174 18.19 2.49 9.74
N ALA A 175 18.17 1.15 9.80
CA ALA A 175 18.99 0.35 10.70
C ALA A 175 19.28 -1.01 10.05
N PRO A 176 20.39 -1.69 10.41
CA PRO A 176 20.78 -2.98 9.80
C PRO A 176 19.72 -4.10 9.90
N ASP A 177 18.82 -4.02 10.89
CA ASP A 177 17.73 -4.97 11.15
C ASP A 177 16.37 -4.53 10.58
N SER A 178 16.32 -3.40 9.87
CA SER A 178 15.13 -2.92 9.18
C SER A 178 14.96 -3.51 7.78
N LEU A 179 13.71 -3.83 7.44
CA LEU A 179 13.26 -4.15 6.08
C LEU A 179 12.21 -3.15 5.62
N PHE A 180 12.52 -2.42 4.56
CA PHE A 180 11.61 -1.49 3.89
C PHE A 180 10.91 -2.16 2.70
N TYR A 181 9.59 -2.06 2.64
CA TYR A 181 8.84 -2.33 1.40
C TYR A 181 8.32 -1.02 0.82
N LEU A 182 8.89 -0.65 -0.33
CA LEU A 182 8.63 0.62 -1.01
C LEU A 182 7.78 0.37 -2.24
N ASP A 183 6.69 1.12 -2.37
CA ASP A 183 5.75 1.01 -3.49
C ASP A 183 5.24 2.38 -3.92
N PRO A 184 6.14 3.25 -4.45
CA PRO A 184 5.79 4.61 -4.81
C PRO A 184 4.81 4.67 -5.99
N PRO A 185 4.16 5.82 -6.22
CA PRO A 185 3.40 6.05 -7.45
C PRO A 185 4.25 5.83 -8.71
N TYR A 186 3.73 5.11 -9.71
CA TYR A 186 4.49 4.73 -10.91
C TYR A 186 4.79 5.91 -11.86
N LEU A 187 5.95 5.82 -12.53
CA LEU A 187 6.42 6.79 -13.53
C LEU A 187 5.79 6.52 -14.90
N VAL A 188 5.03 7.48 -15.45
CA VAL A 188 4.33 7.36 -16.74
C VAL A 188 4.62 8.57 -17.63
N LYS A 189 5.38 8.37 -18.71
CA LYS A 189 5.69 9.41 -19.72
C LYS A 189 6.23 10.72 -19.11
N LYS A 190 7.23 10.62 -18.22
CA LYS A 190 7.84 11.75 -17.47
C LYS A 190 6.91 12.50 -16.49
N LYS A 191 5.77 11.90 -16.11
CA LYS A 191 4.87 12.33 -15.02
C LYS A 191 4.42 11.12 -14.21
N CYS A 192 4.02 11.25 -12.94
CA CYS A 192 3.48 10.09 -12.21
C CYS A 192 2.00 9.83 -12.46
N TYR A 193 1.62 8.55 -12.33
CA TYR A 193 0.26 8.04 -12.51
C TYR A 193 -0.73 8.51 -11.43
N SER A 194 -0.24 9.17 -10.38
CA SER A 194 -1.07 9.90 -9.41
C SER A 194 -0.76 11.39 -9.49
N SER A 195 -1.81 12.20 -9.64
CA SER A 195 -1.86 13.66 -9.45
C SER A 195 -0.62 14.26 -8.75
N GLY A 196 0.34 14.74 -9.56
CA GLY A 196 1.30 15.80 -9.22
C GLY A 196 2.49 15.50 -8.31
N ASN A 197 2.39 14.57 -7.35
CA ASN A 197 3.30 14.58 -6.18
C ASN A 197 4.50 13.63 -6.24
N PHE A 198 4.77 13.03 -7.40
CA PHE A 198 5.97 12.23 -7.61
C PHE A 198 6.42 12.47 -9.05
N VAL A 199 7.67 12.81 -9.27
CA VAL A 199 8.25 13.13 -10.57
C VAL A 199 9.54 12.34 -10.76
N GLU A 200 10.13 12.43 -11.96
CA GLU A 200 11.38 11.72 -12.27
C GLU A 200 12.50 12.02 -11.26
N ASP A 201 12.62 13.29 -10.83
CA ASP A 201 13.60 13.72 -9.83
C ASP A 201 13.40 13.03 -8.46
N ASP A 202 12.16 12.69 -8.09
CA ASP A 202 11.89 11.96 -6.84
C ASP A 202 12.40 10.51 -6.93
N PHE A 203 12.36 9.88 -8.11
CA PHE A 203 12.98 8.57 -8.31
C PHE A 203 14.50 8.64 -8.28
N VAL A 204 15.10 9.70 -8.83
CA VAL A 204 16.55 9.93 -8.75
C VAL A 204 16.96 10.13 -7.30
N ASN A 205 16.20 10.91 -6.53
CA ASN A 205 16.43 11.07 -5.10
C ASN A 205 16.26 9.75 -4.35
N MET A 206 15.24 8.97 -4.67
CA MET A 206 15.03 7.64 -4.09
C MET A 206 16.20 6.71 -4.35
N ALA A 207 16.69 6.61 -5.59
CA ALA A 207 17.87 5.82 -5.92
C ALA A 207 19.10 6.26 -5.11
N LYS A 208 19.30 7.58 -4.94
CA LYS A 208 20.40 8.13 -4.13
C LYS A 208 20.29 7.74 -2.66
N VAL A 209 19.10 7.88 -2.06
CA VAL A 209 18.86 7.52 -0.64
C VAL A 209 19.05 6.02 -0.44
N LEU A 210 18.44 5.19 -1.30
CA LEU A 210 18.52 3.74 -1.19
C LEU A 210 19.92 3.17 -1.45
N LYS A 211 20.78 3.90 -2.17
CA LYS A 211 22.18 3.50 -2.36
C LYS A 211 23.01 3.61 -1.07
N GLY A 212 22.61 4.48 -0.15
CA GLY A 212 23.29 4.71 1.13
C GLY A 212 22.61 4.08 2.35
N ILE A 213 21.51 3.35 2.15
CA ILE A 213 20.70 2.79 3.24
C ILE A 213 21.46 1.66 3.96
N GLN A 214 21.36 1.60 5.29
CA GLN A 214 21.92 0.51 6.10
C GLN A 214 21.00 -0.71 6.11
N GLY A 215 19.69 -0.47 6.15
CA GLY A 215 18.66 -1.49 6.14
C GLY A 215 18.51 -2.20 4.79
N LYS A 216 17.64 -3.20 4.78
CA LYS A 216 17.28 -3.97 3.58
C LYS A 216 16.05 -3.35 2.97
N PHE A 217 15.89 -3.45 1.65
CA PHE A 217 14.67 -2.97 1.01
C PHE A 217 14.22 -3.87 -0.15
N VAL A 218 12.92 -3.81 -0.41
CA VAL A 218 12.26 -4.34 -1.61
C VAL A 218 11.45 -3.20 -2.21
N LEU A 219 11.67 -2.91 -3.49
CA LEU A 219 11.07 -1.78 -4.19
C LEU A 219 10.20 -2.28 -5.36
N SER A 220 8.96 -1.82 -5.45
CA SER A 220 8.06 -2.14 -6.57
C SER A 220 7.91 -0.97 -7.51
N LEU A 221 8.20 -1.18 -8.80
CA LEU A 221 8.18 -0.15 -9.83
C LEU A 221 7.47 -0.64 -11.11
N ASN A 222 7.16 0.28 -12.01
CA ASN A 222 6.82 -0.07 -13.38
C ASN A 222 8.09 -0.31 -14.20
N ASP A 223 8.02 -1.22 -15.17
CA ASP A 223 9.15 -1.53 -16.05
C ASP A 223 9.17 -0.58 -17.26
N CYS A 224 10.02 0.45 -17.21
CA CYS A 224 10.29 1.35 -18.32
C CYS A 224 11.77 1.75 -18.37
N ASP A 225 12.23 2.26 -19.52
CA ASP A 225 13.64 2.59 -19.74
C ASP A 225 14.16 3.63 -18.74
N ALA A 226 13.35 4.64 -18.40
CA ALA A 226 13.72 5.64 -17.40
C ALA A 226 13.96 5.03 -16.01
N VAL A 227 13.08 4.12 -15.56
CA VAL A 227 13.27 3.40 -14.29
C VAL A 227 14.52 2.52 -14.34
N ARG A 228 14.76 1.83 -15.46
CA ARG A 228 15.96 1.00 -15.63
C ARG A 228 17.25 1.81 -15.56
N GLU A 229 17.25 3.01 -16.14
CA GLU A 229 18.40 3.91 -16.09
C GLU A 229 18.63 4.47 -14.68
N ILE A 230 17.58 5.00 -14.04
CA ILE A 230 17.67 5.58 -12.69
C ILE A 230 18.18 4.56 -11.67
N PHE A 231 17.71 3.31 -11.77
CA PHE A 231 18.05 2.23 -10.84
C PHE A 231 19.08 1.24 -11.43
N ARG A 232 19.89 1.65 -12.41
CA ARG A 232 20.85 0.76 -13.11
C ARG A 232 21.90 0.09 -12.21
N ASP A 233 22.19 0.72 -11.07
CA ASP A 233 23.17 0.23 -10.10
C ASP A 233 22.56 -0.79 -9.11
N PHE A 234 21.28 -1.13 -9.25
CA PHE A 234 20.55 -2.07 -8.39
C PHE A 234 20.18 -3.36 -9.12
N ASP A 235 20.00 -4.44 -8.37
CA ASP A 235 19.58 -5.72 -8.91
C ASP A 235 18.06 -5.78 -9.18
N PHE A 236 17.72 -6.25 -10.38
CA PHE A 236 16.34 -6.38 -10.85
C PHE A 236 15.88 -7.84 -10.83
N LEU A 237 14.71 -8.10 -10.23
CA LEU A 237 13.96 -9.32 -10.48
C LEU A 237 13.06 -9.09 -11.71
N ALA A 238 13.66 -9.06 -12.90
CA ALA A 238 12.92 -8.86 -14.15
C ALA A 238 12.05 -10.09 -14.46
N GLY A 239 10.73 -9.87 -14.55
CA GLY A 239 9.79 -10.90 -14.98
C GLY A 239 9.75 -11.06 -16.49
N ASN A 240 10.64 -11.86 -17.08
CA ASN A 240 10.54 -12.28 -18.49
C ASN A 240 10.10 -13.76 -18.58
N GLY A 241 8.80 -14.02 -18.36
CA GLY A 241 8.15 -15.34 -18.53
C GLY A 241 7.55 -15.95 -17.26
N PRO A 242 6.68 -16.98 -17.35
CA PRO A 242 6.16 -17.68 -16.18
C PRO A 242 7.34 -18.14 -15.33
N VAL A 243 7.28 -17.74 -14.06
CA VAL A 243 8.31 -17.93 -13.04
C VAL A 243 8.74 -19.38 -13.01
N GLN A 244 10.01 -19.67 -13.30
CA GLN A 244 10.60 -20.94 -12.96
C GLN A 244 12.12 -20.81 -12.83
N TRP A 245 12.60 -21.32 -11.68
CA TRP A 245 14.00 -21.56 -11.28
C TRP A 245 14.79 -20.36 -10.75
N ALA A 246 14.77 -20.18 -9.42
CA ALA A 246 15.99 -20.24 -8.59
C ALA A 246 15.70 -19.79 -7.14
N LEU A 247 14.89 -20.57 -6.43
CA LEU A 247 14.93 -20.65 -4.96
C LEU A 247 16.07 -21.57 -4.47
N ALA A 248 17.12 -21.77 -5.27
CA ALA A 248 18.16 -22.78 -5.05
C ALA A 248 19.59 -22.22 -4.91
N GLY A 249 19.73 -20.92 -4.65
CA GLY A 249 21.04 -20.26 -4.59
C GLY A 249 21.14 -19.11 -3.59
N ILE A 250 20.36 -19.13 -2.50
CA ILE A 250 20.67 -18.27 -1.34
C ILE A 250 21.80 -18.94 -0.58
N MET A 251 23.02 -18.82 -1.10
CA MET A 251 24.24 -19.07 -0.34
C MET A 251 25.41 -18.35 -1.00
N VAL A 252 26.02 -17.47 -0.18
CA VAL A 252 27.40 -16.96 -0.27
C VAL A 252 27.61 -15.72 -1.17
N LEU A 253 27.54 -14.51 -0.60
CA LEU A 253 28.69 -13.78 -0.01
C LEU A 253 28.23 -12.41 0.54
N ALA A 254 28.96 -11.96 1.55
CA ALA A 254 28.70 -10.79 2.37
C ALA A 254 28.67 -9.45 1.62
N ALA A 255 27.97 -8.49 2.24
CA ALA A 255 28.15 -7.04 2.07
C ALA A 255 27.73 -6.41 0.73
N VAL A 256 26.45 -6.51 0.36
CA VAL A 256 25.80 -5.48 -0.47
C VAL A 256 24.35 -5.31 -0.01
N THR A 257 24.03 -4.11 0.45
CA THR A 257 22.70 -3.62 0.83
C THR A 257 21.82 -3.48 -0.42
N GLY A 258 20.69 -4.19 -0.45
CA GLY A 258 19.56 -3.89 -1.34
C GLY A 258 19.45 -4.74 -2.59
N ILE A 259 18.57 -5.76 -2.57
CA ILE A 259 18.13 -6.44 -3.80
C ILE A 259 16.67 -6.87 -3.62
N VAL A 260 15.74 -6.16 -4.26
CA VAL A 260 14.69 -6.70 -5.14
C VAL A 260 13.91 -5.51 -5.71
N ILE A 261 14.04 -5.26 -7.02
CA ILE A 261 13.09 -4.45 -7.79
C ILE A 261 12.07 -5.36 -8.47
N VAL A 262 10.80 -5.31 -8.07
CA VAL A 262 9.71 -6.00 -8.79
C VAL A 262 9.14 -5.04 -9.83
N ALA A 263 9.71 -5.08 -11.03
CA ALA A 263 9.24 -4.28 -12.16
C ALA A 263 8.09 -5.00 -12.89
N LYS A 264 6.90 -4.40 -12.92
CA LYS A 264 5.78 -4.90 -13.75
C LYS A 264 5.80 -4.20 -15.11
N ARG A 265 6.00 -4.96 -16.19
CA ARG A 265 5.79 -4.50 -17.57
C ARG A 265 4.30 -4.26 -17.81
N PHE A 266 3.89 -3.00 -17.93
CA PHE A 266 2.57 -2.67 -18.48
C PHE A 266 2.63 -2.92 -19.98
N ARG A 267 1.86 -3.89 -20.48
CA ARG A 267 1.54 -3.93 -21.91
C ARG A 267 0.54 -2.82 -22.18
N GLU A 268 0.91 -1.86 -23.01
CA GLU A 268 -0.05 -0.99 -23.70
C GLU A 268 -0.95 -1.87 -24.59
N GLN A 269 -1.99 -2.47 -24.01
CA GLN A 269 -3.11 -2.98 -24.79
C GLN A 269 -4.19 -1.89 -24.79
N ARG A 270 -4.13 -1.12 -25.87
CA ARG A 270 -5.19 -0.41 -26.59
C ARG A 270 -6.59 -0.32 -25.93
N LEU A 271 -7.08 0.93 -25.99
CA LEU A 271 -8.43 1.49 -25.85
C LEU A 271 -8.85 1.85 -24.42
#